data_AF-A0A0E3LD00-F1
#
_entry.id   AF-A0A0E3LD00-F1
#
_cell.length_a   1.000
_cell.length_b   1.000
_cell.length_c   1.000
_cell.angle_alpha   90.00
_cell.angle_beta   90.00
_cell.angle_gamma   90.00
#
_symmetry.space_group_name_H-M   'P 1'
#
loop_
_entity.id
_entity.type
_entity.pdbx_description
1 polymer ?
#
loop_
_entity_poly.entity_id
_entity_poly.type
_entity_poly.pdbx_seq_one_letter_code
_entity_poly.pdbx_strand_id
1 'polypeptide(L)' 'MGYKASGIYIFGARTPGDYFRMLPLYTLKEVAPQIRCNMLVIETDNDTLIPGQAGSLYDALTSPKEFMLLLENSKIEK' A
#
# COMPACT_ATOMS: atom_id res chain seq x y z
N MET A 1 6.31 3.56 -19.81
CA MET A 1 5.13 4.46 -19.74
C MET A 1 3.87 3.62 -19.90
N GLY A 2 3.34 2.97 -18.85
CA GLY A 2 2.27 1.96 -19.01
C GLY A 2 1.23 1.87 -17.88
N TYR A 3 1.61 2.12 -16.62
CA TYR A 3 0.67 1.94 -15.49
C TYR A 3 -0.23 3.15 -15.19
N LYS A 4 0.14 4.36 -15.63
CA LYS A 4 -0.60 5.60 -15.27
C LYS A 4 -1.94 5.76 -15.99
N ALA A 5 -2.09 5.21 -17.19
CA ALA A 5 -3.31 5.35 -17.98
C ALA A 5 -4.51 4.60 -17.37
N SER A 6 -4.25 3.44 -16.75
CA SER A 6 -5.29 2.64 -16.09
C SER A 6 -5.90 3.38 -14.89
N GLY A 7 -5.06 3.99 -14.04
CA GLY A 7 -5.53 4.74 -12.87
C GLY A 7 -6.43 5.92 -13.23
N ILE A 8 -6.09 6.66 -14.29
CA ILE A 8 -6.91 7.79 -14.76
C ILE A 8 -8.31 7.31 -15.18
N TYR A 9 -8.38 6.20 -15.94
CA TYR A 9 -9.65 5.63 -16.38
C TYR A 9 -10.48 5.07 -15.22
N ILE A 10 -9.88 4.28 -14.33
CA ILE A 10 -10.57 3.64 -13.20
C ILE A 10 -11.14 4.67 -12.23
N PHE A 11 -10.37 5.73 -11.92
CA PHE A 11 -10.81 6.79 -11.02
C PHE A 11 -11.73 7.82 -11.70
N GLY A 12 -12.00 7.69 -13.01
CA GLY A 12 -12.78 8.66 -13.77
C GLY A 12 -12.14 10.04 -13.85
N ALA A 13 -10.81 10.10 -13.68
CA ALA A 13 -10.06 11.34 -13.75
C ALA A 13 -9.92 11.81 -15.20
N ARG A 14 -9.93 13.14 -15.42
CA ARG A 14 -9.79 13.71 -16.77
C ARG A 14 -8.33 13.89 -17.16
N THR A 15 -7.46 14.06 -16.17
CA THR A 15 -6.02 14.26 -16.36
C THR A 15 -5.23 13.47 -15.31
N PRO A 16 -3.94 13.21 -15.52
CA PRO A 16 -3.07 12.65 -14.49
C PRO A 16 -3.06 13.50 -13.20
N GLY A 17 -3.14 14.83 -13.34
CA GLY A 17 -3.18 15.74 -12.19
C GLY A 17 -4.44 15.58 -11.36
N ASP A 18 -5.59 15.36 -12.00
CA ASP A 18 -6.86 15.08 -11.29
C ASP A 18 -6.80 13.75 -10.56
N TYR A 19 -6.23 12.72 -11.21
CA TYR A 19 -5.99 11.43 -10.59
C TYR A 19 -5.16 11.57 -9.30
N PHE A 20 -4.03 12.29 -9.33
CA PHE A 20 -3.21 12.50 -8.13
C PHE A 20 -3.92 13.28 -7.02
N ARG A 21 -4.86 14.18 -7.36
CA ARG A 21 -5.68 14.90 -6.37
C ARG A 21 -6.76 14.04 -5.72
N MET A 22 -7.17 12.96 -6.38
CA MET A 22 -8.16 12.02 -5.84
C MET A 22 -7.54 11.03 -4.84
N LEU A 23 -6.28 10.62 -5.03
CA LEU A 23 -5.62 9.62 -4.20
C LEU A 23 -5.69 9.88 -2.68
N PRO A 24 -5.51 11.11 -2.16
CA PRO A 24 -5.55 11.37 -0.72
C PRO A 24 -6.87 11.03 -0.04
N LEU A 25 -7.98 10.95 -0.80
CA LEU A 25 -9.29 10.56 -0.26
C LEU A 25 -9.35 9.06 0.11
N TYR A 26 -8.48 8.24 -0.48
CA TYR A 26 -8.45 6.79 -0.30
C TYR A 26 -7.32 6.40 0.65
N THR A 27 -7.40 6.89 1.89
CA THR A 27 -6.42 6.59 2.94
C THR A 27 -6.99 5.66 4.01
N LEU A 28 -6.13 4.82 4.60
CA LEU A 28 -6.51 3.93 5.70
C LEU A 28 -6.37 4.55 7.09
N LYS A 29 -5.94 5.82 7.22
CA LYS A 29 -5.59 6.44 8.51
C LYS A 29 -6.64 6.26 9.61
N GLU A 30 -7.91 6.49 9.31
CA GLU A 30 -9.00 6.42 10.30
C GLU A 30 -9.59 5.02 10.48
N VAL A 31 -9.30 4.10 9.55
CA VAL A 31 -9.90 2.74 9.52
C VAL A 31 -8.91 1.66 9.96
N ALA A 32 -7.61 1.85 9.77
CA ALA A 32 -6.58 0.91 10.19
C ALA A 32 -6.65 0.59 11.69
N PRO A 33 -6.89 1.56 12.60
CA PRO A 33 -7.05 1.25 14.03
C PRO A 33 -8.28 0.41 14.37
N GLN A 34 -9.25 0.30 13.45
CA GLN A 34 -10.49 -0.46 13.64
C GLN A 34 -10.35 -1.93 13.26
N ILE A 35 -9.25 -2.32 12.58
CA ILE A 35 -8.97 -3.70 12.22
C ILE A 35 -8.69 -4.51 13.50
N ARG A 36 -9.32 -5.68 13.64
CA ARG A 36 -9.24 -6.53 14.85
C ARG A 36 -8.68 -7.93 14.61
N CYS A 37 -8.56 -8.36 13.36
CA CYS A 37 -8.00 -9.67 13.03
C CYS A 37 -6.48 -9.67 13.07
N ASN A 38 -5.90 -10.87 13.12
CA ASN A 38 -4.46 -11.07 12.97
C ASN A 38 -4.04 -10.68 11.56
N MET A 39 -2.99 -9.86 11.47
CA MET A 39 -2.53 -9.27 10.20
C MET A 39 -1.07 -9.62 9.97
N LEU A 40 -0.76 -10.17 8.79
CA LEU A 40 0.60 -10.21 8.27
C LEU A 40 0.76 -9.05 7.28
N VAL A 41 1.71 -8.15 7.55
CA VAL A 41 2.07 -7.04 6.69
C VAL A 41 3.41 -7.34 6.04
N ILE A 42 3.46 -7.29 4.71
CA ILE A 42 4.66 -7.61 3.93
C ILE A 42 5.10 -6.35 3.18
N GLU A 43 6.38 -6.04 3.24
CA GLU A 43 7.03 -5.02 2.43
C GLU A 43 8.09 -5.66 1.54
N THR A 44 8.31 -5.11 0.35
CA THR A 44 9.44 -5.51 -0.51
C THR A 44 10.44 -4.37 -0.60
N ASP A 45 11.73 -4.70 -0.73
CA ASP A 45 12.79 -3.70 -0.88
C ASP A 45 12.81 -3.02 -2.26
N ASN A 46 12.11 -3.59 -3.24
CA ASN A 46 12.07 -3.12 -4.62
C ASN A 46 10.68 -2.60 -5.06
N ASP A 47 9.82 -2.18 -4.12
CA ASP A 47 8.58 -1.46 -4.49
C ASP A 47 8.93 -0.04 -4.98
N THR A 48 8.78 0.17 -6.28
CA THR A 48 9.16 1.42 -6.96
C THR A 48 8.00 2.40 -7.13
N LEU A 49 6.77 1.99 -6.83
CA LEU A 49 5.59 2.84 -7.07
C LEU A 49 5.33 3.75 -5.87
N ILE A 50 5.19 3.16 -4.68
CA ILE A 50 4.91 3.89 -3.44
C ILE A 50 5.61 3.17 -2.27
N PRO A 51 6.94 3.30 -2.12
CA PRO A 51 7.67 2.64 -1.03
C PRO A 51 7.21 3.15 0.35
N GLY A 52 7.28 2.29 1.37
CA GLY A 52 6.99 2.65 2.77
C GLY A 52 5.51 2.62 3.18
N GLN A 53 4.60 2.28 2.27
CA GLN A 53 3.17 2.20 2.60
C GLN A 53 2.86 1.03 3.55
N ALA A 54 3.54 -0.09 3.41
CA ALA A 54 3.37 -1.25 4.27
C ALA A 54 3.76 -0.93 5.72
N GLY A 55 4.92 -0.29 5.95
CA GLY A 55 5.32 0.19 7.27
C GLY A 55 4.30 1.17 7.88
N SER A 56 3.80 2.12 7.07
CA SER A 56 2.78 3.08 7.53
C SER A 56 1.48 2.39 7.99
N LEU A 57 1.05 1.34 7.28
CA LEU A 57 -0.10 0.53 7.69
C LEU A 57 0.22 -0.27 8.97
N TYR A 58 1.38 -0.92 9.02
CA TYR A 58 1.81 -1.69 10.17
C TYR A 58 1.78 -0.85 11.44
N ASP A 59 2.30 0.37 11.41
CA ASP A 59 2.32 1.28 12.56
C ASP A 59 0.90 1.68 13.00
N ALA A 60 -0.02 1.90 12.06
CA ALA A 60 -1.40 2.30 12.34
C ALA A 60 -2.30 1.18 12.89
N LEU A 61 -1.94 -0.10 12.70
CA LEU A 61 -2.71 -1.23 13.20
C LEU A 61 -2.66 -1.34 14.73
N THR A 62 -3.81 -1.62 15.36
CA THR A 62 -3.91 -1.88 16.81
C THR A 62 -4.16 -3.36 17.15
N SER A 63 -4.38 -4.21 16.13
CA SER A 63 -4.57 -5.65 16.27
C SER A 63 -3.23 -6.40 16.37
N PRO A 64 -3.25 -7.70 16.73
CA PRO A 64 -2.08 -8.56 16.59
C PRO A 64 -1.56 -8.52 15.15
N LYS A 65 -0.28 -8.23 14.99
CA LYS A 65 0.34 -7.96 13.70
C LYS A 65 1.76 -8.50 13.64
N GLU A 66 2.14 -8.97 12.46
CA GLU A 66 3.49 -9.38 12.11
C GLU A 66 3.95 -8.59 10.88
N PHE A 67 5.24 -8.25 10.84
CA PHE A 67 5.86 -7.54 9.72
C PHE A 67 6.94 -8.41 9.09
N MET A 68 6.91 -8.54 7.77
CA MET A 68 7.90 -9.30 7.01
C MET A 68 8.46 -8.43 5.89
N LEU A 69 9.78 -8.22 5.90
CA LEU A 69 10.50 -7.61 4.79
C LEU A 69 10.97 -8.70 3.83
N LEU A 70 10.48 -8.66 2.59
CA LEU A 70 10.87 -9.56 1.51
C LEU A 70 11.92 -8.86 0.63
N LEU A 71 13.15 -9.31 0.74
CA LEU A 71 14.25 -8.85 -0.12
C LEU A 71 14.19 -9.57 -1.46
N GLU A 72 14.57 -8.91 -2.56
CA GLU A 72 14.56 -9.49 -3.91
C GLU A 72 15.32 -10.83 -3.99
N ASN A 73 16.38 -10.99 -3.19
CA ASN A 73 17.22 -12.20 -3.16
C ASN A 73 16.84 -13.21 -2.05
N SER A 74 15.70 -13.03 -1.38
CA SER A 74 15.24 -13.94 -0.33
C SER A 74 14.83 -15.29 -0.94
N LYS A 75 15.37 -16.39 -0.43
CA LYS A 75 14.78 -17.71 -0.68
C LYS A 75 13.63 -17.91 0.30
N ILE A 76 12.43 -18.16 -0.22
CA ILE A 76 11.32 -18.61 0.62
C ILE A 76 11.56 -20.11 0.87
N GLU A 77 12.13 -20.43 2.04
CA GLU A 77 12.16 -21.82 2.49
C GLU A 77 10.74 -22.23 2.90
N LYS A 78 10.27 -23.33 2.32
CA LYS A 78 8.94 -23.91 2.55
C LYS A 78 8.97 -24.86 3.73
#